data_AF-A0A921BCB2-F1
#
_entry.id   AF-A0A921BCB2-F1
#
_cell.length_a   1.000
_cell.length_b   1.000
_cell.length_c   1.000
_cell.angle_alpha   90.00
_cell.angle_beta   90.00
_cell.angle_gamma   90.00
#
_symmetry.space_group_name_H-M   'P 1'
#
loop_
_entity.id
_entity.type
_entity.pdbx_description
1 polymer ?
#
loop_
_entity_poly.entity_id
_entity_poly.type
_entity_poly.pdbx_seq_one_letter_code
_entity_poly.pdbx_strand_id
1 'polypeptide(L)'
;MDRAVLARKMRIKGKTVEELSKNLMSVYESHTSFVGKMFSEQFAEEEKREAAAAISNEWKWSREGEKLFSEETLASIPLILNPKQAFRFLKVFRDGSSFSDPSEKSIQEFSLILPKIIHNAKKFQAPVKLLKTM
;
A
#
# COMPACT_ATOMS: atom_id res chain seq x y z
N MET A 1 27.17 31.93 -18.39
CA MET A 1 28.53 31.97 -17.82
C MET A 1 29.36 30.87 -18.45
N ASP A 2 30.61 31.15 -18.80
CA ASP A 2 31.53 30.17 -19.37
C ASP A 2 31.96 29.14 -18.30
N ARG A 3 31.90 27.84 -18.66
CA ARG A 3 32.25 26.71 -17.79
C ARG A 3 33.69 26.80 -17.30
N ALA A 4 34.63 27.30 -18.10
CA ALA A 4 36.02 27.45 -17.68
C ALA A 4 36.19 28.59 -16.65
N VAL A 5 35.41 29.66 -16.78
CA VAL A 5 35.37 30.75 -15.78
C VAL A 5 34.82 30.24 -14.46
N LEU A 6 33.75 29.44 -14.50
CA LEU A 6 33.17 28.82 -13.31
C LEU A 6 34.14 27.84 -12.65
N ALA A 7 34.82 26.99 -13.43
CA ALA A 7 35.84 26.07 -12.95
C ALA A 7 36.97 26.80 -12.19
N ARG A 8 37.47 27.90 -12.75
CA ARG A 8 38.50 28.74 -12.09
C ARG A 8 38.00 29.36 -10.79
N LYS A 9 36.77 29.89 -10.77
CA LYS A 9 36.15 30.43 -9.55
C LYS A 9 36.01 29.37 -8.46
N MET A 10 35.73 28.14 -8.85
CA MET A 10 35.66 26.97 -7.96
C MET A 10 37.05 26.37 -7.62
N ARG A 11 38.15 26.99 -8.07
CA ARG A 11 39.53 26.52 -7.89
C ARG A 11 39.79 25.12 -8.45
N ILE A 12 39.05 24.72 -9.47
CA ILE A 12 39.29 23.47 -10.21
C ILE A 12 40.51 23.64 -11.09
N LYS A 13 41.44 22.68 -11.01
CA LYS A 13 42.69 22.71 -11.77
C LYS A 13 42.45 22.37 -13.25
N GLY A 14 43.18 23.04 -14.13
CA GLY A 14 43.22 22.75 -15.56
C GLY A 14 44.07 23.78 -16.29
N LYS A 15 44.85 23.33 -17.28
CA LYS A 15 45.79 24.18 -18.04
C LYS A 15 45.13 24.80 -19.27
N THR A 16 44.14 24.14 -19.84
CA THR A 16 43.35 24.66 -20.99
C THR A 16 41.89 24.89 -20.63
N VAL A 17 41.18 25.61 -21.50
CA VAL A 17 39.75 25.90 -21.35
C VAL A 17 38.92 24.61 -21.42
N GLU A 18 39.27 23.70 -22.33
CA GLU A 18 38.62 22.39 -22.46
C GLU A 18 38.84 21.53 -21.21
N GLU A 19 40.06 21.51 -20.68
CA GLU A 19 40.40 20.74 -19.48
C GLU A 19 39.65 21.25 -18.24
N LEU A 20 39.55 22.58 -18.08
CA LEU A 20 38.78 23.20 -17.01
C LEU A 20 37.28 22.87 -17.10
N SER A 21 36.71 22.92 -18.31
CA SER A 21 35.30 22.58 -18.51
C SER A 21 35.03 21.09 -18.25
N LYS A 22 35.94 20.21 -18.70
CA LYS A 22 35.81 18.75 -18.48
C LYS A 22 35.93 18.40 -16.99
N ASN A 23 36.89 18.99 -16.29
CA ASN A 23 37.09 18.74 -14.86
C ASN A 23 35.91 19.27 -14.02
N LEU A 24 35.33 20.42 -14.38
CA LEU A 24 34.13 20.93 -13.72
C LEU A 24 32.94 19.97 -13.86
N MET A 25 32.71 19.45 -15.07
CA MET A 25 31.62 18.49 -15.31
C MET A 25 31.84 17.19 -14.53
N SER A 26 33.07 16.67 -14.49
CA SER A 26 33.39 15.46 -13.73
C SER A 26 33.14 15.61 -12.24
N VAL A 27 33.47 16.76 -11.65
CA VAL A 27 33.18 17.06 -10.22
C VAL A 27 31.67 17.15 -10.00
N TYR A 28 30.96 17.86 -10.88
CA TYR A 28 29.50 17.99 -10.81
C TYR A 28 28.79 16.63 -10.88
N GLU A 29 29.16 15.78 -11.85
CA GLU A 29 28.61 14.43 -12.03
C GLU A 29 28.91 13.54 -10.82
N SER A 30 30.14 13.57 -10.32
CA SER A 30 30.53 12.77 -9.15
C SER A 30 29.70 13.15 -7.91
N HIS A 31 29.54 14.44 -7.66
CA HIS A 31 28.80 14.93 -6.49
C HIS A 31 27.29 14.65 -6.60
N THR A 32 26.70 14.90 -7.78
CA THR A 32 25.27 14.63 -8.02
C THR A 32 24.95 13.15 -7.98
N SER A 33 25.83 12.29 -8.51
CA SER A 33 25.67 10.84 -8.41
C SER A 33 25.80 10.34 -6.97
N PHE A 34 26.72 10.89 -6.17
CA PHE A 34 26.90 10.51 -4.77
C PHE A 34 25.67 10.87 -3.93
N VAL A 35 25.22 12.12 -4.03
CA VAL A 35 24.02 12.58 -3.30
C VAL A 35 22.76 11.86 -3.79
N GLY A 36 22.62 11.67 -5.10
CA GLY A 36 21.50 10.92 -5.70
C GLY A 36 21.44 9.48 -5.20
N LYS A 37 22.59 8.80 -5.07
CA LYS A 37 22.68 7.45 -4.51
C LYS A 37 22.28 7.42 -3.04
N MET A 38 22.79 8.35 -2.23
CA MET A 38 22.49 8.44 -0.79
C MET A 38 20.98 8.61 -0.54
N PHE A 39 20.32 9.52 -1.27
CA PHE A 39 18.88 9.70 -1.15
C PHE A 39 18.09 8.49 -1.68
N SER A 40 18.49 7.92 -2.82
CA SER A 40 17.81 6.74 -3.38
C SER A 40 17.87 5.53 -2.44
N GLU A 41 18.99 5.32 -1.75
CA GLU A 41 19.17 4.25 -0.77
C GLU A 41 18.32 4.47 0.49
N GLN A 42 18.21 5.73 0.97
CA GLN A 42 17.39 6.06 2.13
C GLN A 42 15.89 5.86 1.88
N PHE A 43 15.39 6.18 0.68
CA PHE A 43 13.97 6.02 0.35
C PHE A 43 13.62 4.62 -0.18
N ALA A 44 14.58 3.89 -0.76
CA ALA A 44 14.33 2.56 -1.28
C ALA A 44 14.06 1.51 -0.19
N GLU A 45 14.64 1.62 1.01
CA GLU A 45 14.45 0.61 2.07
C GLU A 45 13.17 0.85 2.88
N GLU A 46 12.85 2.09 3.23
CA GLU A 46 11.64 2.44 3.97
C GLU A 46 10.38 2.17 3.13
N GLU A 47 10.35 2.68 1.89
CA GLU A 47 9.17 2.57 1.01
C GLU A 47 8.94 1.13 0.54
N LYS A 48 10.00 0.35 0.25
CA LYS A 48 9.85 -1.06 -0.13
C LYS A 48 9.44 -1.94 1.05
N ARG A 49 9.92 -1.66 2.26
CA ARG A 49 9.56 -2.43 3.46
C ARG A 49 8.13 -2.13 3.90
N GLU A 50 7.72 -0.87 3.89
CA GLU A 50 6.34 -0.48 4.20
C GLU A 50 5.37 -0.96 3.12
N ALA A 51 5.71 -0.81 1.84
CA ALA A 51 4.89 -1.34 0.75
C ALA A 51 4.81 -2.87 0.78
N ALA A 52 5.92 -3.58 1.01
CA ALA A 52 5.90 -5.04 1.11
C ALA A 52 5.11 -5.52 2.34
N ALA A 53 5.20 -4.84 3.49
CA ALA A 53 4.41 -5.17 4.67
C ALA A 53 2.92 -4.84 4.48
N ALA A 54 2.60 -3.72 3.83
CA ALA A 54 1.23 -3.34 3.48
C ALA A 54 0.62 -4.34 2.50
N ILE A 55 1.31 -4.65 1.39
CA ILE A 55 0.88 -5.64 0.39
C ILE A 55 0.75 -7.03 1.01
N SER A 56 1.72 -7.47 1.83
CA SER A 56 1.66 -8.77 2.50
C SER A 56 0.47 -8.89 3.46
N ASN A 57 0.21 -7.83 4.24
CA ASN A 57 -0.98 -7.77 5.09
C ASN A 57 -2.25 -7.76 4.23
N GLU A 58 -2.34 -6.92 3.21
CA GLU A 58 -3.49 -6.83 2.32
C GLU A 58 -3.81 -8.18 1.66
N TRP A 59 -2.79 -8.90 1.19
CA TRP A 59 -2.91 -10.25 0.64
C TRP A 59 -3.37 -11.29 1.67
N LYS A 60 -2.89 -11.18 2.93
CA LYS A 60 -3.33 -12.06 4.03
C LYS A 60 -4.82 -11.84 4.32
N TRP A 61 -5.24 -10.58 4.41
CA TRP A 61 -6.63 -10.21 4.67
C TRP A 61 -7.55 -10.58 3.50
N SER A 62 -7.12 -10.41 2.24
CA SER A 62 -7.90 -10.80 1.06
C SER A 62 -8.17 -12.31 1.02
N ARG A 63 -7.14 -13.15 1.26
CA ARG A 63 -7.31 -14.61 1.36
C ARG A 63 -8.17 -15.04 2.54
N GLU A 64 -8.16 -14.28 3.62
CA GLU A 64 -9.03 -14.53 4.77
C GLU A 64 -10.49 -14.16 4.43
N GLY A 65 -10.72 -13.13 3.62
CA GLY A 65 -12.04 -12.74 3.12
C GLY A 65 -12.71 -13.80 2.28
N GLU A 66 -11.97 -14.41 1.36
CA GLU A 66 -12.48 -15.52 0.54
C GLU A 66 -12.88 -16.74 1.37
N LYS A 67 -12.10 -17.06 2.42
CA LYS A 67 -12.40 -18.18 3.33
C LYS A 67 -13.59 -17.89 4.26
N LEU A 68 -13.70 -16.64 4.73
CA LEU A 68 -14.75 -16.22 5.66
C LEU A 68 -16.08 -15.92 4.97
N PHE A 69 -16.11 -15.81 3.64
CA PHE A 69 -17.34 -15.56 2.89
C PHE A 69 -18.17 -16.83 2.70
N SER A 70 -18.78 -17.30 3.79
CA SER A 70 -19.68 -18.45 3.79
C SER A 70 -20.90 -18.19 4.68
N GLU A 71 -22.02 -18.84 4.34
CA GLU A 71 -23.24 -18.79 5.15
C GLU A 71 -22.99 -19.26 6.59
N GLU A 72 -22.15 -20.29 6.78
CA GLU A 72 -21.77 -20.82 8.09
C GLU A 72 -21.00 -19.81 8.95
N THR A 73 -20.05 -19.07 8.34
CA THR A 73 -19.31 -18.02 9.05
C THR A 73 -20.23 -16.89 9.47
N LEU A 74 -21.19 -16.51 8.63
CA LEU A 74 -22.18 -15.49 8.96
C LEU A 74 -23.16 -15.99 10.03
N ALA A 75 -23.53 -17.27 10.02
CA ALA A 75 -24.37 -17.88 11.05
C ALA A 75 -23.71 -17.90 12.44
N SER A 76 -22.36 -17.92 12.48
CA SER A 76 -21.61 -17.82 13.74
C SER A 76 -21.65 -16.43 14.39
N ILE A 77 -22.19 -15.41 13.70
CA ILE A 77 -22.25 -14.02 14.17
C ILE A 77 -23.67 -13.73 14.71
N PRO A 78 -23.86 -13.58 16.03
CA PRO A 78 -25.21 -13.48 16.59
C PRO A 78 -25.95 -12.16 16.30
N LEU A 79 -25.25 -11.16 15.75
CA LEU A 79 -25.86 -9.94 15.20
C LEU A 79 -26.59 -10.20 13.88
N ILE A 80 -26.27 -11.29 13.18
CA ILE A 80 -26.90 -11.64 11.91
C ILE A 80 -28.10 -12.54 12.18
N LEU A 81 -29.29 -11.93 12.20
CA LEU A 81 -30.56 -12.60 12.48
C LEU A 81 -30.97 -13.59 11.37
N ASN A 82 -30.58 -13.31 10.12
CA ASN A 82 -30.87 -14.17 8.97
C ASN A 82 -29.61 -14.37 8.10
N PRO A 83 -28.80 -15.41 8.39
CA PRO A 83 -27.54 -15.66 7.68
C PRO A 83 -27.71 -15.89 6.18
N LYS A 84 -28.80 -16.55 5.76
CA LYS A 84 -29.12 -16.79 4.35
C LYS A 84 -29.36 -15.49 3.59
N GLN A 85 -30.14 -14.59 4.18
CA GLN A 85 -30.45 -13.31 3.56
C GLN A 85 -29.23 -12.38 3.54
N ALA A 86 -28.44 -12.37 4.63
CA ALA A 86 -27.18 -11.62 4.69
C ALA A 86 -26.17 -12.12 3.65
N PHE A 87 -26.04 -13.45 3.50
CA PHE A 87 -25.18 -14.04 2.48
C PHE A 87 -25.61 -13.65 1.06
N ARG A 88 -26.91 -13.71 0.75
CA ARG A 88 -27.46 -13.27 -0.54
C ARG A 88 -27.17 -11.78 -0.80
N PHE A 89 -27.37 -10.93 0.20
CA PHE A 89 -27.10 -9.50 0.08
C PHE A 89 -25.62 -9.22 -0.20
N LEU A 90 -24.72 -9.79 0.60
CA LEU A 90 -23.28 -9.62 0.42
C LEU A 90 -22.78 -10.22 -0.89
N LYS A 91 -23.42 -11.30 -1.36
CA LYS A 91 -23.12 -11.91 -2.65
C LYS A 91 -23.49 -10.99 -3.81
N VAL A 92 -24.68 -10.39 -3.78
CA VAL A 92 -25.09 -9.37 -4.78
C VAL A 92 -24.19 -8.14 -4.69
N PHE A 93 -23.75 -7.76 -3.51
CA PHE A 93 -22.84 -6.63 -3.32
C PHE A 93 -21.44 -6.90 -3.92
N ARG A 94 -20.93 -8.12 -3.83
CA ARG A 94 -19.64 -8.55 -4.42
C ARG A 94 -19.74 -8.79 -5.92
N ASP A 95 -20.74 -9.58 -6.33
CA ASP A 95 -20.89 -10.08 -7.70
C ASP A 95 -21.62 -9.07 -8.60
N GLY A 96 -22.02 -7.92 -8.05
CA GLY A 96 -22.76 -6.89 -8.77
C GLY A 96 -24.21 -7.29 -9.03
N SER A 97 -24.98 -6.32 -9.52
CA SER A 97 -26.31 -6.60 -10.05
C SER A 97 -26.21 -7.33 -11.39
N SER A 98 -27.29 -7.99 -11.82
CA SER A 98 -27.37 -8.62 -13.15
C SER A 98 -27.15 -7.65 -14.33
N PHE A 99 -27.11 -6.34 -14.05
CA PHE A 99 -26.95 -5.26 -15.02
C PHE A 99 -25.57 -4.58 -14.95
N SER A 100 -24.67 -5.05 -14.08
CA SER A 100 -23.35 -4.46 -13.85
C SER A 100 -22.33 -5.53 -13.49
N ASP A 101 -21.39 -5.83 -14.38
CA ASP A 101 -20.28 -6.70 -14.04
C ASP A 101 -19.34 -5.96 -13.08
N PRO A 102 -19.10 -6.48 -11.86
CA PRO A 102 -18.20 -5.86 -10.92
C PRO A 102 -16.79 -5.89 -11.49
N SER A 103 -16.08 -4.76 -11.39
CA SER A 103 -14.66 -4.73 -11.76
C SER A 103 -13.86 -5.65 -10.84
N GLU A 104 -12.78 -6.23 -11.36
CA GLU A 104 -11.83 -7.03 -10.56
C GLU A 104 -11.34 -6.27 -9.33
N LYS A 105 -11.12 -4.96 -9.48
CA LYS A 105 -10.76 -4.05 -8.38
C LYS A 105 -11.83 -4.01 -7.28
N SER A 106 -13.11 -3.95 -7.64
CA SER A 106 -14.22 -3.94 -6.67
C SER A 106 -14.35 -5.25 -5.90
N ILE A 107 -14.14 -6.39 -6.58
CA ILE A 107 -14.14 -7.71 -5.93
C ILE A 107 -12.97 -7.82 -4.94
N GLN A 108 -11.79 -7.35 -5.33
CA GLN A 108 -10.61 -7.32 -4.45
C GLN A 108 -10.85 -6.42 -3.22
N GLU A 109 -11.39 -5.21 -3.41
CA GLU A 109 -11.76 -4.32 -2.30
C GLU A 109 -12.78 -4.97 -1.34
N PHE A 110 -13.77 -5.70 -1.87
CA PHE A 110 -14.72 -6.46 -1.07
C PHE A 110 -14.02 -7.53 -0.21
N SER A 111 -13.14 -8.33 -0.81
CA SER A 111 -12.38 -9.37 -0.10
C SER A 111 -11.48 -8.80 1.01
N LEU A 112 -11.04 -7.54 0.89
CA LEU A 112 -10.25 -6.84 1.92
C LEU A 112 -11.09 -6.30 3.08
N ILE A 113 -12.29 -5.81 2.79
CA ILE A 113 -13.15 -5.15 3.78
C ILE A 113 -13.93 -6.17 4.61
N LEU A 114 -14.38 -7.26 3.99
CA LEU A 114 -15.25 -8.25 4.63
C LEU A 114 -14.67 -8.84 5.94
N PRO A 115 -13.40 -9.29 6.02
CA PRO A 115 -12.83 -9.78 7.28
C PRO A 115 -12.79 -8.72 8.38
N LYS A 116 -12.55 -7.45 8.03
CA LYS A 116 -12.52 -6.34 9.00
C LYS A 116 -13.89 -6.15 9.63
N ILE A 117 -14.94 -6.21 8.81
CA ILE A 117 -16.33 -6.14 9.27
C ILE A 117 -16.65 -7.32 10.19
N ILE A 118 -16.33 -8.55 9.77
CA ILE A 118 -16.60 -9.78 10.56
C ILE A 118 -15.84 -9.76 11.89
N HIS A 119 -14.56 -9.36 11.87
CA HIS A 119 -13.73 -9.25 13.07
C HIS A 119 -14.32 -8.24 14.06
N ASN A 120 -14.72 -7.06 13.58
CA ASN A 120 -15.35 -6.04 14.41
C ASN A 120 -16.71 -6.51 14.95
N ALA A 121 -17.55 -7.15 14.13
CA ALA A 121 -18.83 -7.68 14.56
C ALA A 121 -18.68 -8.71 15.71
N LYS A 122 -17.66 -9.56 15.65
CA LYS A 122 -17.31 -10.47 16.76
C LYS A 122 -16.82 -9.72 17.99
N LYS A 123 -16.02 -8.67 17.84
CA LYS A 123 -15.48 -7.85 18.94
C LYS A 123 -16.56 -7.05 19.69
N PHE A 124 -17.52 -6.46 18.96
CA PHE A 124 -18.66 -5.74 19.53
C PHE A 124 -19.64 -6.66 20.30
N GLN A 125 -19.51 -7.97 20.18
CA GLN A 125 -20.30 -8.93 20.95
C GLN A 125 -19.85 -9.03 22.42
N ALA A 126 -18.56 -8.76 22.72
CA ALA A 126 -18.04 -8.81 24.09
C ALA A 126 -18.76 -7.85 25.07
N PRO A 127 -19.00 -6.56 24.74
CA PRO A 127 -19.71 -5.66 25.64
C PRO A 127 -21.22 -5.94 25.76
N VAL A 128 -21.88 -6.47 24.73
CA VAL A 128 -23.33 -6.71 24.76
C VAL A 128 -23.70 -7.93 25.61
N LYS A 129 -22.82 -8.93 25.70
CA LYS A 129 -23.02 -10.07 26.61
C LYS A 129 -23.01 -9.65 28.09
N LEU A 130 -22.18 -8.67 28.46
CA LEU A 130 -22.08 -8.18 29.84
C LEU A 130 -23.36 -7.50 30.33
N LEU A 131 -24.09 -6.82 29.44
CA LEU A 131 -25.35 -6.12 29.78
C LEU A 131 -26.56 -7.06 29.90
N LYS A 132 -26.47 -8.31 29.45
CA LYS A 132 -27.54 -9.32 29.59
C LYS A 132 -27.42 -10.19 30.85
N THR A 133 -26.35 -10.00 31.63
CA THR A 133 -26.06 -10.75 32.88
C THR A 133 -26.16 -9.90 34.15
N MET A 134 -26.67 -8.66 34.05
CA MET A 134 -27.15 -7.86 35.19
C MET A 134 -28.68 -7.84 35.20
#